data_AF-A0A7X8HZX4-F1
#
_entry.id   AF-A0A7X8HZX4-F1
#
_cell.length_a   1.000
_cell.length_b   1.000
_cell.length_c   1.000
_cell.angle_alpha   90.00
_cell.angle_beta   90.00
_cell.angle_gamma   90.00
#
_symmetry.space_group_name_H-M   'P 1'
#
loop_
_entity.id
_entity.type
_entity.pdbx_description
1 polymer ?
#
loop_
_entity_poly.entity_id
_entity_poly.type
_entity_poly.pdbx_seq_one_letter_code
_entity_poly.pdbx_strand_id
1 'polypeptide(L)'
;MKNKKLEPDQTSEQTTEENISETISETRPEEKVKNTKSTDDDENELEQIAKDNAEVEKALIEFLQNKRSVYVLRPDGIEDLELEYYYISIGEYYYDELKRSLTDFQIISPHVKYALADLTGDDINEIALLFDCNNPSPVSWTAIIKYDFDDDTLYLTHSFEGSERSVYELYTSGLLKNYGPVGAGGYLSSMSEFDSDGFINELYFEITYFGNFAEAIFNDLDAPYDQLKNGIEDIALETELYVTKLSLDDDIYISVSEWSKDSNIKAKEQAFINELEDLGAIRVSVDELQDLMSIPLNKQVEVEWIEWEIVPPRVETNEPDPIVDEPIIDEDYYEEYDEDFYPSSVFIDTVSTEFIAGSSDLHQLILDDSEYSVTALLSTDGGLQHFTVYYLTYEGYDEYDVPDFSGEEIYYLEELHLYKPLAIRMTVDGTLPSVGIAFFSGDYYYAYSIGMSGLDGSLYLEPINLNWVY
;
A
#
# COMPACT_ATOMS: atom_id res chain seq x y z
N MET A 1 -47.22 39.08 43.13
CA MET A 1 -48.00 38.48 44.24
C MET A 1 -47.58 37.03 44.40
N LYS A 2 -47.14 36.70 45.63
CA LYS A 2 -46.95 35.39 46.27
C LYS A 2 -46.08 34.29 45.61
N ASN A 3 -44.83 34.29 46.07
CA ASN A 3 -43.89 33.18 46.27
C ASN A 3 -44.50 31.94 46.98
N LYS A 4 -43.97 30.74 46.73
CA LYS A 4 -43.09 30.05 47.70
C LYS A 4 -42.44 28.76 47.14
N LYS A 5 -41.11 28.76 47.25
CA LYS A 5 -40.15 27.65 47.28
C LYS A 5 -40.23 26.93 48.64
N LEU A 6 -39.89 25.63 48.72
CA LEU A 6 -39.12 24.98 49.81
C LEU A 6 -39.02 23.45 49.61
N GLU A 7 -37.78 22.96 49.49
CA GLU A 7 -37.30 21.59 49.78
C GLU A 7 -37.13 21.39 51.32
N PRO A 8 -36.33 20.41 51.85
CA PRO A 8 -36.44 18.94 51.91
C PRO A 8 -36.32 18.41 53.38
N ASP A 9 -36.43 17.09 53.63
CA ASP A 9 -35.71 16.35 54.71
C ASP A 9 -36.02 14.84 54.64
N GLN A 10 -35.05 13.96 54.35
CA GLN A 10 -34.25 13.14 55.29
C GLN A 10 -35.04 12.32 56.33
N THR A 11 -34.90 10.99 56.24
CA THR A 11 -34.54 10.16 57.41
C THR A 11 -33.83 8.89 56.98
N SER A 12 -32.68 8.68 57.62
CA SER A 12 -31.84 7.49 57.65
C SER A 12 -32.54 6.28 58.27
N GLU A 13 -32.13 5.06 57.87
CA GLU A 13 -31.63 4.05 58.82
C GLU A 13 -31.00 2.86 58.08
N GLN A 14 -29.76 2.55 58.47
CA GLN A 14 -29.08 1.29 58.19
C GLN A 14 -29.81 0.15 58.92
N THR A 15 -29.91 -1.04 58.32
CA THR A 15 -29.59 -2.31 59.01
C THR A 15 -29.60 -3.52 58.07
N THR A 16 -28.46 -4.22 58.09
CA THR A 16 -28.23 -5.69 58.06
C THR A 16 -28.77 -6.59 56.94
N GLU A 17 -27.80 -7.27 56.34
CA GLU A 17 -27.86 -8.64 55.78
C GLU A 17 -28.77 -9.57 56.58
N GLU A 18 -29.64 -10.32 55.90
CA GLU A 18 -29.74 -11.76 56.14
C GLU A 18 -30.46 -12.48 54.99
N ASN A 19 -29.94 -13.66 54.73
CA ASN A 19 -30.09 -14.52 53.59
C ASN A 19 -31.12 -15.60 53.95
N ILE A 20 -32.26 -15.72 53.25
CA ILE A 20 -33.13 -16.90 53.37
C ILE A 20 -33.70 -17.29 52.00
N SER A 21 -33.18 -18.43 51.54
CA SER A 21 -33.78 -19.30 50.54
C SER A 21 -35.16 -19.80 50.97
N GLU A 22 -36.13 -19.89 50.05
CA GLU A 22 -37.02 -21.04 50.01
C GLU A 22 -37.72 -21.17 48.65
N THR A 23 -37.98 -22.44 48.33
CA THR A 23 -38.15 -23.04 47.01
C THR A 23 -39.60 -23.46 46.81
N ILE A 24 -40.23 -23.14 45.68
CA ILE A 24 -41.41 -23.84 45.09
C ILE A 24 -41.40 -23.55 43.56
N SER A 25 -40.78 -24.36 42.68
CA SER A 25 -41.35 -25.53 41.94
C SER A 25 -42.83 -25.33 41.53
N GLU A 26 -43.31 -25.29 40.30
CA GLU A 26 -43.07 -26.08 39.10
C GLU A 26 -43.82 -25.37 37.95
N THR A 27 -43.26 -25.37 36.73
CA THR A 27 -43.90 -25.94 35.53
C THR A 27 -43.06 -25.58 34.30
N ARG A 28 -42.33 -26.58 33.82
CA ARG A 28 -41.59 -26.59 32.56
C ARG A 28 -42.57 -27.03 31.45
N PRO A 29 -42.57 -26.35 30.29
CA PRO A 29 -42.68 -27.02 29.02
C PRO A 29 -41.27 -27.26 28.49
N GLU A 30 -41.04 -28.49 28.07
CA GLU A 30 -39.77 -29.03 27.61
C GLU A 30 -39.27 -28.27 26.38
N GLU A 31 -38.26 -27.42 26.55
CA GLU A 31 -37.35 -27.12 25.45
C GLU A 31 -36.49 -28.36 25.20
N LYS A 32 -36.69 -28.91 24.00
CA LYS A 32 -35.95 -30.04 23.47
C LYS A 32 -34.46 -29.71 23.53
N VAL A 33 -33.76 -30.44 24.38
CA VAL A 33 -32.32 -30.68 24.23
C VAL A 33 -32.12 -31.12 22.78
N LYS A 34 -31.55 -30.24 21.95
CA LYS A 34 -31.01 -30.62 20.65
C LYS A 34 -30.04 -31.77 20.95
N ASN A 35 -30.30 -32.90 20.30
CA ASN A 35 -29.44 -34.07 20.26
C ASN A 35 -27.97 -33.65 20.31
N THR A 36 -27.22 -34.26 21.22
CA THR A 36 -25.81 -34.57 20.98
C THR A 36 -25.68 -35.10 19.54
N LYS A 37 -25.13 -34.27 18.64
CA LYS A 37 -24.42 -34.76 17.44
C LYS A 37 -23.44 -35.82 17.96
N SER A 38 -23.40 -36.96 17.30
CA SER A 38 -22.55 -38.06 17.78
C SER A 38 -21.09 -37.62 17.66
N THR A 39 -20.25 -38.00 18.63
CA THR A 39 -18.79 -37.76 18.53
C THR A 39 -18.21 -38.37 17.26
N ASP A 40 -18.84 -39.41 16.72
CA ASP A 40 -18.46 -40.05 15.46
C ASP A 40 -18.77 -39.15 14.23
N ASP A 41 -19.82 -38.31 14.27
CA ASP A 41 -20.13 -37.38 13.17
C ASP A 41 -19.13 -36.22 13.14
N ASP A 42 -18.77 -35.67 14.31
CA ASP A 42 -17.79 -34.59 14.42
C ASP A 42 -16.35 -35.09 14.15
N GLU A 43 -16.01 -36.34 14.51
CA GLU A 43 -14.74 -36.98 14.13
C GLU A 43 -14.65 -37.23 12.61
N ASN A 44 -15.75 -37.64 11.96
CA ASN A 44 -15.78 -37.82 10.51
C ASN A 44 -15.69 -36.47 9.76
N GLU A 45 -16.28 -35.41 10.30
CA GLU A 45 -16.22 -34.04 9.74
C GLU A 45 -14.79 -33.48 9.80
N LEU A 46 -14.12 -33.58 10.95
CA LEU A 46 -12.71 -33.19 11.10
C LEU A 46 -11.76 -34.03 10.24
N GLU A 47 -12.01 -35.34 10.11
CA GLU A 47 -11.23 -36.20 9.22
C GLU A 47 -11.41 -35.83 7.74
N GLN A 48 -12.58 -35.30 7.35
CA GLN A 48 -12.82 -34.87 5.99
C GLN A 48 -12.12 -33.53 5.72
N ILE A 49 -12.28 -32.54 6.60
CA ILE A 49 -11.57 -31.26 6.55
C ILE A 49 -10.05 -31.46 6.45
N ALA A 50 -9.49 -32.40 7.22
CA ALA A 50 -8.07 -32.70 7.15
C ALA A 50 -7.64 -33.33 5.81
N LYS A 51 -8.50 -34.11 5.15
CA LYS A 51 -8.23 -34.66 3.82
C LYS A 51 -8.33 -33.57 2.75
N ASP A 52 -9.36 -32.74 2.83
CA ASP A 52 -9.60 -31.66 1.87
C ASP A 52 -8.44 -30.66 1.91
N ASN A 53 -7.98 -30.26 3.11
CA ASN A 53 -6.80 -29.43 3.29
C ASN A 53 -5.49 -30.08 2.78
N ALA A 54 -5.36 -31.40 2.89
CA ALA A 54 -4.23 -32.11 2.31
C ALA A 54 -4.30 -32.16 0.77
N GLU A 55 -5.50 -32.14 0.19
CA GLU A 55 -5.71 -32.02 -1.26
C GLU A 55 -5.36 -30.62 -1.76
N VAL A 56 -5.72 -29.56 -1.02
CA VAL A 56 -5.29 -28.17 -1.30
C VAL A 56 -3.77 -28.06 -1.30
N GLU A 57 -3.10 -28.55 -0.24
CA GLU A 57 -1.64 -28.52 -0.16
C GLU A 57 -1.00 -29.28 -1.33
N LYS A 58 -1.56 -30.44 -1.70
CA LYS A 58 -1.11 -31.20 -2.86
C LYS A 58 -1.29 -30.41 -4.16
N ALA A 59 -2.42 -29.73 -4.35
CA ALA A 59 -2.70 -28.92 -5.53
C ALA A 59 -1.72 -27.73 -5.64
N LEU A 60 -1.44 -27.04 -4.52
CA LEU A 60 -0.41 -26.00 -4.45
C LEU A 60 0.97 -26.53 -4.91
N ILE A 61 1.41 -27.66 -4.36
CA ILE A 61 2.71 -28.24 -4.72
C ILE A 61 2.75 -28.67 -6.19
N GLU A 62 1.63 -29.17 -6.74
CA GLU A 62 1.52 -29.46 -8.18
C GLU A 62 1.62 -28.19 -9.03
N PHE A 63 0.98 -27.09 -8.61
CA PHE A 63 1.05 -25.79 -9.28
C PHE A 63 2.48 -25.24 -9.29
N LEU A 64 3.12 -25.16 -8.12
CA LEU A 64 4.51 -24.69 -7.96
C LEU A 64 5.54 -25.54 -8.72
N GLN A 65 5.20 -26.78 -9.09
CA GLN A 65 6.01 -27.68 -9.91
C GLN A 65 5.66 -27.65 -11.41
N ASN A 66 4.83 -26.69 -11.86
CA ASN A 66 4.28 -26.60 -13.21
C ASN A 66 3.52 -27.85 -13.69
N LYS A 67 2.90 -28.60 -12.77
CA LYS A 67 2.10 -29.79 -13.11
C LYS A 67 0.60 -29.54 -13.13
N ARG A 68 0.18 -28.39 -12.60
CA ARG A 68 -1.18 -27.91 -12.50
C ARG A 68 -1.17 -26.42 -12.83
N SER A 69 -2.22 -25.93 -13.46
CA SER A 69 -2.45 -24.51 -13.72
C SER A 69 -3.36 -23.90 -12.66
N VAL A 70 -3.31 -22.58 -12.56
CA VAL A 70 -4.33 -21.75 -11.90
C VAL A 70 -5.14 -21.03 -12.97
N TYR A 71 -6.44 -20.89 -12.77
CA TYR A 71 -7.32 -20.09 -13.60
C TYR A 71 -7.57 -18.73 -12.93
N VAL A 72 -7.26 -17.64 -13.61
CA VAL A 72 -7.46 -16.28 -13.10
C VAL A 72 -8.90 -15.85 -13.32
N LEU A 73 -9.63 -15.53 -12.24
CA LEU A 73 -10.97 -14.95 -12.29
C LEU A 73 -10.89 -13.42 -12.21
N ARG A 74 -11.90 -12.73 -12.76
CA ARG A 74 -12.19 -11.33 -12.44
C ARG A 74 -13.49 -11.24 -11.64
N PRO A 75 -13.54 -10.46 -10.53
CA PRO A 75 -14.73 -10.33 -9.69
C PRO A 75 -15.97 -9.81 -10.42
N ASP A 76 -15.81 -9.17 -11.57
CA ASP A 76 -16.86 -8.41 -12.25
C ASP A 76 -17.18 -8.92 -13.67
N GLY A 77 -16.44 -9.90 -14.19
CA GLY A 77 -16.58 -10.37 -15.58
C GLY A 77 -16.38 -9.25 -16.61
N ILE A 78 -15.74 -8.14 -16.22
CA ILE A 78 -15.52 -6.97 -17.06
C ILE A 78 -14.28 -7.23 -17.92
N GLU A 79 -14.53 -7.58 -19.19
CA GLU A 79 -13.56 -7.58 -20.30
C GLU A 79 -13.24 -6.14 -20.75
N ASP A 80 -13.02 -5.21 -19.82
CA ASP A 80 -12.65 -3.83 -20.18
C ASP A 80 -11.14 -3.75 -20.39
N LEU A 81 -10.75 -3.42 -21.62
CA LEU A 81 -9.36 -3.34 -22.09
C LEU A 81 -8.56 -2.27 -21.34
N GLU A 82 -9.23 -1.27 -20.75
CA GLU A 82 -8.55 -0.21 -19.97
C GLU A 82 -8.03 -0.69 -18.60
N LEU A 83 -8.53 -1.82 -18.08
CA LEU A 83 -8.08 -2.40 -16.80
C LEU A 83 -6.96 -3.45 -16.96
N GLU A 84 -6.62 -3.87 -18.18
CA GLU A 84 -5.48 -4.77 -18.43
C GLU A 84 -4.14 -4.16 -18.03
N TYR A 85 -4.07 -2.84 -17.84
CA TYR A 85 -2.89 -2.14 -17.34
C TYR A 85 -2.60 -2.40 -15.85
N TYR A 86 -3.61 -2.79 -15.07
CA TYR A 86 -3.51 -2.93 -13.61
C TYR A 86 -3.68 -4.37 -13.11
N TYR A 87 -4.02 -5.32 -13.98
CA TYR A 87 -4.33 -6.69 -13.58
C TYR A 87 -3.83 -7.72 -14.58
N ILE A 88 -3.45 -8.89 -14.08
CA ILE A 88 -3.17 -10.07 -14.92
C ILE A 88 -4.43 -10.42 -15.73
N SER A 89 -4.23 -10.82 -16.99
CA SER A 89 -5.32 -11.22 -17.88
C SER A 89 -6.03 -12.48 -17.37
N ILE A 90 -7.34 -12.58 -17.67
CA ILE A 90 -8.11 -13.80 -17.41
C ILE A 90 -7.52 -14.95 -18.24
N GLY A 91 -7.28 -16.11 -17.62
CA GLY A 91 -6.77 -17.27 -18.33
C GLY A 91 -6.19 -18.33 -17.41
N GLU A 92 -5.75 -19.41 -18.04
CA GLU A 92 -4.98 -20.47 -17.38
C GLU A 92 -3.49 -20.11 -17.38
N TYR A 93 -2.86 -20.22 -16.22
CA TYR A 93 -1.43 -20.00 -16.04
C TYR A 93 -0.81 -21.16 -15.30
N TYR A 94 0.28 -21.70 -15.84
CA TYR A 94 1.22 -22.49 -15.03
C TYR A 94 2.11 -21.56 -14.20
N TYR A 95 2.73 -22.06 -13.12
CA TYR A 95 3.57 -21.25 -12.22
C TYR A 95 4.65 -20.44 -12.94
N ASP A 96 5.39 -21.04 -13.89
CA ASP A 96 6.41 -20.34 -14.66
C ASP A 96 5.82 -19.26 -15.58
N GLU A 97 4.61 -19.48 -16.10
CA GLU A 97 3.91 -18.52 -16.95
C GLU A 97 3.43 -17.34 -16.11
N LEU A 98 2.81 -17.60 -14.96
CA LEU A 98 2.38 -16.57 -14.02
C LEU A 98 3.56 -15.72 -13.55
N LYS A 99 4.67 -16.36 -13.16
CA LYS A 99 5.90 -15.68 -12.72
C LYS A 99 6.49 -14.80 -13.83
N ARG A 100 6.47 -15.25 -15.09
CA ARG A 100 6.92 -14.45 -16.23
C ARG A 100 6.01 -13.27 -16.49
N SER A 101 4.69 -13.48 -16.49
CA SER A 101 3.73 -12.39 -16.69
C SER A 101 3.89 -11.28 -15.65
N LEU A 102 4.18 -11.62 -14.39
CA LEU A 102 4.48 -10.64 -13.35
C LEU A 102 5.77 -9.85 -13.60
N THR A 103 6.78 -10.47 -14.22
CA THR A 103 8.04 -9.80 -14.57
C THR A 103 7.82 -8.68 -15.60
N ASP A 104 6.87 -8.87 -16.51
CA ASP A 104 6.50 -7.87 -17.52
C ASP A 104 5.82 -6.63 -16.88
N PHE A 105 5.22 -6.77 -15.69
CA PHE A 105 4.63 -5.69 -14.87
C PHE A 105 5.64 -5.04 -13.90
N GLN A 106 6.95 -5.20 -14.11
CA GLN A 106 8.01 -4.71 -13.22
C GLN A 106 8.02 -5.35 -11.81
N ILE A 107 7.28 -6.45 -11.60
CA ILE A 107 7.32 -7.25 -10.37
C ILE A 107 8.48 -8.23 -10.49
N ILE A 108 9.69 -7.74 -10.20
CA ILE A 108 10.93 -8.51 -10.31
C ILE A 108 11.15 -9.28 -9.00
N SER A 109 10.48 -10.41 -8.81
CA SER A 109 10.70 -11.24 -7.62
C SER A 109 11.53 -12.51 -7.91
N PRO A 110 12.71 -12.65 -7.25
CA PRO A 110 13.42 -13.92 -7.13
C PRO A 110 12.98 -14.76 -5.92
N HIS A 111 12.01 -14.32 -5.09
CA HIS A 111 11.62 -14.97 -3.84
C HIS A 111 10.12 -15.22 -3.76
N VAL A 112 9.74 -16.50 -3.83
CA VAL A 112 8.34 -16.91 -3.72
C VAL A 112 8.08 -17.52 -2.35
N LYS A 113 7.08 -16.97 -1.67
CA LYS A 113 6.55 -17.45 -0.39
C LYS A 113 5.10 -17.87 -0.58
N TYR A 114 4.62 -18.75 0.29
CA TYR A 114 3.21 -19.08 0.34
C TYR A 114 2.73 -19.23 1.78
N ALA A 115 1.42 -19.12 1.98
CA ALA A 115 0.75 -19.49 3.21
C ALA A 115 -0.50 -20.31 2.89
N LEU A 116 -0.88 -21.18 3.82
CA LEU A 116 -2.14 -21.93 3.80
C LEU A 116 -2.93 -21.51 5.04
N ALA A 117 -4.12 -20.96 4.86
CA ALA A 117 -4.99 -20.55 5.95
C ALA A 117 -6.45 -20.56 5.49
N ASP A 118 -7.37 -20.79 6.42
CA ASP A 118 -8.81 -20.63 6.22
C ASP A 118 -9.13 -19.12 6.18
N LEU A 119 -9.08 -18.54 4.98
CA LEU A 119 -9.32 -17.13 4.74
C LEU A 119 -10.80 -16.83 4.53
N THR A 120 -11.61 -17.83 4.17
CA THR A 120 -13.04 -17.64 3.89
C THR A 120 -13.96 -18.08 5.04
N GLY A 121 -13.40 -18.75 6.07
CA GLY A 121 -14.11 -19.22 7.25
C GLY A 121 -14.91 -20.51 7.03
N ASP A 122 -14.54 -21.30 6.02
CA ASP A 122 -15.21 -22.55 5.65
C ASP A 122 -14.45 -23.82 6.11
N ASP A 123 -13.45 -23.64 6.98
CA ASP A 123 -12.52 -24.66 7.49
C ASP A 123 -11.58 -25.27 6.42
N ILE A 124 -11.66 -24.82 5.16
CA ILE A 124 -10.75 -25.19 4.09
C ILE A 124 -9.73 -24.07 3.86
N ASN A 125 -8.48 -24.44 3.67
CA ASN A 125 -7.42 -23.48 3.44
C ASN A 125 -7.51 -22.92 2.02
N GLU A 126 -7.41 -21.60 1.91
CA GLU A 126 -6.94 -20.93 0.72
C GLU A 126 -5.41 -20.91 0.66
N ILE A 127 -4.90 -20.71 -0.55
CA ILE A 127 -3.50 -20.51 -0.83
C ILE A 127 -3.27 -19.00 -0.98
N ALA A 128 -2.43 -18.42 -0.14
CA ALA A 128 -1.84 -17.10 -0.38
C ALA A 128 -0.45 -17.30 -1.00
N LEU A 129 -0.21 -16.75 -2.20
CA LEU A 129 1.07 -16.86 -2.91
C LEU A 129 1.68 -15.48 -3.09
N LEU A 130 2.82 -15.25 -2.46
CA LEU A 130 3.53 -13.97 -2.44
C LEU A 130 4.78 -14.06 -3.33
N PHE A 131 4.83 -13.18 -4.32
CA PHE A 131 6.02 -12.84 -5.09
C PHE A 131 6.67 -11.63 -4.43
N ASP A 132 7.63 -11.90 -3.54
CA ASP A 132 8.25 -10.92 -2.66
C ASP A 132 9.39 -10.18 -3.37
N CYS A 133 9.29 -8.87 -3.44
CA CYS A 133 10.32 -7.99 -3.98
C CYS A 133 11.17 -7.48 -2.82
N ASN A 134 12.33 -8.11 -2.57
CA ASN A 134 13.33 -7.70 -1.56
C ASN A 134 14.01 -6.33 -1.82
N ASN A 135 13.47 -5.50 -2.74
CA ASN A 135 14.00 -4.21 -3.16
C ASN A 135 12.93 -3.14 -2.88
N PRO A 136 13.25 -1.95 -2.35
CA PRO A 136 12.26 -0.90 -2.02
C PRO A 136 11.42 -0.36 -3.21
N SER A 137 11.90 -0.50 -4.45
CA SER A 137 11.25 0.10 -5.63
C SER A 137 10.13 -0.73 -6.30
N PRO A 138 10.18 -2.07 -6.41
CA PRO A 138 9.11 -2.84 -7.02
C PRO A 138 8.03 -3.22 -6.00
N VAL A 139 6.82 -3.33 -6.52
CA VAL A 139 5.65 -3.79 -5.78
C VAL A 139 5.76 -5.32 -5.58
N SER A 140 5.64 -5.79 -4.34
CA SER A 140 5.40 -7.20 -4.03
C SER A 140 3.97 -7.55 -4.38
N TRP A 141 3.74 -8.72 -4.95
CA TRP A 141 2.43 -9.10 -5.43
C TRP A 141 1.95 -10.39 -4.77
N THR A 142 0.73 -10.37 -4.26
CA THR A 142 0.12 -11.52 -3.59
C THR A 142 -1.13 -11.97 -4.32
N ALA A 143 -1.22 -13.27 -4.61
CA ALA A 143 -2.44 -13.92 -5.07
C ALA A 143 -3.15 -14.63 -3.93
N ILE A 144 -4.47 -14.59 -3.95
CA ILE A 144 -5.35 -15.47 -3.18
C ILE A 144 -5.96 -16.48 -4.15
N ILE A 145 -5.71 -17.75 -3.86
CA ILE A 145 -6.06 -18.88 -4.72
C ILE A 145 -6.94 -19.86 -3.92
N LYS A 146 -8.14 -20.12 -4.45
CA LYS A 146 -9.08 -21.10 -3.93
C LYS A 146 -9.00 -22.40 -4.73
N TYR A 147 -9.16 -23.54 -4.06
CA TYR A 147 -9.30 -24.83 -4.73
C TYR A 147 -10.77 -25.23 -4.80
N ASP A 148 -11.26 -25.50 -6.01
CA ASP A 148 -12.61 -26.02 -6.24
C ASP A 148 -12.56 -27.54 -6.38
N PHE A 149 -13.22 -28.23 -5.45
CA PHE A 149 -13.29 -29.69 -5.40
C PHE A 149 -14.25 -30.29 -6.43
N ASP A 150 -15.22 -29.52 -6.94
CA ASP A 150 -16.21 -30.02 -7.89
C ASP A 150 -15.60 -30.19 -9.29
N ASP A 151 -14.69 -29.30 -9.68
CA ASP A 151 -14.04 -29.33 -10.99
C ASP A 151 -12.52 -29.58 -10.97
N ASP A 152 -11.92 -29.72 -9.77
CA ASP A 152 -10.48 -29.94 -9.56
C ASP A 152 -9.62 -28.78 -10.11
N THR A 153 -10.06 -27.53 -9.94
CA THR A 153 -9.38 -26.33 -10.46
C THR A 153 -8.87 -25.42 -9.33
N LEU A 154 -7.70 -24.82 -9.52
CA LEU A 154 -7.24 -23.70 -8.69
C LEU A 154 -7.71 -22.40 -9.33
N TYR A 155 -8.42 -21.58 -8.58
CA TYR A 155 -8.91 -20.28 -9.02
C TYR A 155 -8.18 -19.16 -8.28
N LEU A 156 -7.50 -18.27 -9.01
CA LEU A 156 -7.03 -17.01 -8.44
C LEU A 156 -8.25 -16.07 -8.39
N THR A 157 -8.73 -15.80 -7.18
CA THR A 157 -9.97 -15.05 -6.92
C THR A 157 -9.68 -13.58 -6.60
N HIS A 158 -8.52 -13.31 -6.03
CA HIS A 158 -8.09 -11.96 -5.68
C HIS A 158 -6.57 -11.81 -5.78
N SER A 159 -6.12 -10.58 -6.02
CA SER A 159 -4.70 -10.22 -5.93
C SER A 159 -4.54 -8.81 -5.41
N PHE A 160 -3.46 -8.57 -4.68
CA PHE A 160 -3.12 -7.25 -4.18
C PHE A 160 -1.61 -7.01 -4.19
N GLU A 161 -1.27 -5.74 -4.11
CA GLU A 161 0.04 -5.20 -4.41
C GLU A 161 0.58 -4.42 -3.22
N GLY A 162 1.59 -4.98 -2.56
CA GLY A 162 2.25 -4.37 -1.41
C GLY A 162 3.55 -3.67 -1.79
N SER A 163 3.85 -2.56 -1.15
CA SER A 163 5.14 -1.87 -1.26
C SER A 163 5.51 -1.27 0.10
N GLU A 164 6.67 -0.61 0.17
CA GLU A 164 7.03 0.20 1.35
C GLU A 164 6.06 1.36 1.61
N ARG A 165 5.32 1.81 0.58
CA ARG A 165 4.34 2.91 0.66
C ARG A 165 2.89 2.45 0.84
N SER A 166 2.60 1.18 0.58
CA SER A 166 1.27 0.58 0.72
C SER A 166 1.45 -0.82 1.29
N VAL A 167 1.37 -0.93 2.61
CA VAL A 167 1.66 -2.17 3.32
C VAL A 167 0.37 -2.97 3.47
N TYR A 168 0.47 -4.28 3.23
CA TYR A 168 -0.62 -5.22 3.43
C TYR A 168 -0.26 -6.23 4.53
N GLU A 169 -1.16 -6.41 5.47
CA GLU A 169 -1.10 -7.45 6.50
C GLU A 169 -2.25 -8.44 6.27
N LEU A 170 -1.92 -9.69 5.96
CA LEU A 170 -2.89 -10.77 5.77
C LEU A 170 -2.98 -11.60 7.05
N TYR A 171 -4.19 -11.74 7.59
CA TYR A 171 -4.45 -12.49 8.80
C TYR A 171 -5.10 -13.84 8.51
N THR A 172 -4.80 -14.83 9.35
CA THR A 172 -5.36 -16.19 9.34
C THR A 172 -6.89 -16.27 9.48
N SER A 173 -7.55 -15.14 9.77
CA SER A 173 -9.01 -15.05 9.86
C SER A 173 -9.68 -14.59 8.57
N GLY A 174 -8.91 -14.39 7.49
CA GLY A 174 -9.41 -13.81 6.25
C GLY A 174 -9.40 -12.29 6.20
N LEU A 175 -8.96 -11.63 7.27
CA LEU A 175 -8.84 -10.19 7.28
C LEU A 175 -7.60 -9.74 6.50
N LEU A 176 -7.79 -8.75 5.62
CA LEU A 176 -6.73 -8.07 4.90
C LEU A 176 -6.73 -6.61 5.30
N LYS A 177 -5.63 -6.15 5.91
CA LYS A 177 -5.44 -4.76 6.25
C LYS A 177 -4.48 -4.12 5.25
N ASN A 178 -4.86 -2.96 4.74
CA ASN A 178 -4.02 -2.11 3.90
C ASN A 178 -3.79 -0.80 4.64
N TYR A 179 -2.57 -0.30 4.66
CA TYR A 179 -2.31 1.05 5.13
C TYR A 179 -1.08 1.65 4.48
N GLY A 180 -1.08 2.99 4.38
CA GLY A 180 0.03 3.71 3.78
C GLY A 180 -0.33 5.14 3.38
N PRO A 181 0.66 5.97 3.04
CA PRO A 181 0.42 7.29 2.46
C PRO A 181 -0.39 7.26 1.16
N VAL A 182 -1.36 8.16 1.04
CA VAL A 182 -2.12 8.43 -0.20
C VAL A 182 -1.77 9.82 -0.72
N GLY A 183 -0.71 9.89 -1.52
CA GLY A 183 -0.16 11.16 -2.02
C GLY A 183 0.47 12.02 -0.92
N ALA A 184 0.62 13.33 -1.16
CA ALA A 184 1.28 14.26 -0.24
C ALA A 184 0.43 14.66 0.98
N GLY A 185 -0.85 14.28 1.00
CA GLY A 185 -1.86 14.94 1.81
C GLY A 185 -2.65 14.06 2.78
N GLY A 186 -2.40 12.76 2.78
CA GLY A 186 -3.14 11.86 3.67
C GLY A 186 -2.50 10.51 3.87
N TYR A 187 -3.06 9.81 4.85
CA TYR A 187 -2.68 8.46 5.24
C TYR A 187 -3.93 7.60 5.26
N LEU A 188 -3.89 6.49 4.54
CA LEU A 188 -4.96 5.53 4.39
C LEU A 188 -4.76 4.34 5.32
N SER A 189 -5.87 3.83 5.83
CA SER A 189 -5.97 2.56 6.51
C SER A 189 -7.32 1.93 6.15
N SER A 190 -7.33 0.74 5.59
CA SER A 190 -8.55 -0.01 5.31
C SER A 190 -8.44 -1.43 5.85
N MET A 191 -9.60 -2.02 6.09
CA MET A 191 -9.73 -3.42 6.47
C MET A 191 -10.79 -4.05 5.58
N SER A 192 -10.49 -5.24 5.09
CA SER A 192 -11.41 -6.04 4.31
C SER A 192 -11.43 -7.48 4.77
N GLU A 193 -12.44 -8.24 4.36
CA GLU A 193 -12.54 -9.68 4.58
C GLU A 193 -12.83 -10.42 3.27
N PHE A 194 -12.44 -11.69 3.17
CA PHE A 194 -12.82 -12.53 2.04
C PHE A 194 -14.20 -13.17 2.27
N ASP A 195 -15.06 -13.16 1.26
CA ASP A 195 -16.29 -13.95 1.25
C ASP A 195 -16.02 -15.43 0.94
N SER A 196 -17.09 -16.23 0.96
CA SER A 196 -17.04 -17.66 0.68
C SER A 196 -16.51 -18.00 -0.71
N ASP A 197 -16.52 -17.07 -1.66
CA ASP A 197 -16.02 -17.28 -3.02
C ASP A 197 -14.57 -16.78 -3.18
N GLY A 198 -13.96 -16.25 -2.10
CA GLY A 198 -12.59 -15.75 -2.09
C GLY A 198 -12.45 -14.32 -2.64
N PHE A 199 -13.55 -13.58 -2.77
CA PHE A 199 -13.55 -12.17 -3.15
C PHE A 199 -13.56 -11.26 -1.93
N ILE A 200 -13.01 -10.05 -2.09
CA ILE A 200 -12.82 -9.10 -0.99
C ILE A 200 -14.07 -8.24 -0.77
N ASN A 201 -14.45 -8.05 0.49
CA ASN A 201 -15.46 -7.09 0.93
C ASN A 201 -14.81 -6.10 1.91
N GLU A 202 -14.91 -4.81 1.61
CA GLU A 202 -14.36 -3.76 2.47
C GLU A 202 -15.23 -3.59 3.72
N LEU A 203 -14.61 -3.74 4.90
CA LEU A 203 -15.27 -3.54 6.19
C LEU A 203 -15.27 -2.06 6.58
N TYR A 204 -14.15 -1.38 6.32
CA TYR A 204 -14.05 0.06 6.49
C TYR A 204 -12.91 0.64 5.67
N PHE A 205 -13.02 1.93 5.38
CA PHE A 205 -12.00 2.71 4.71
C PHE A 205 -11.78 4.03 5.43
N GLU A 206 -10.58 4.21 5.98
CA GLU A 206 -10.16 5.39 6.71
C GLU A 206 -9.10 6.17 5.92
N ILE A 207 -9.28 7.48 5.80
CA ILE A 207 -8.21 8.39 5.38
C ILE A 207 -8.09 9.52 6.41
N THR A 208 -6.88 9.71 6.93
CA THR A 208 -6.51 10.92 7.67
C THR A 208 -5.89 11.92 6.72
N TYR A 209 -6.51 13.09 6.57
CA TYR A 209 -6.01 14.20 5.77
C TYR A 209 -5.30 15.24 6.64
N PHE A 210 -4.24 15.81 6.07
CA PHE A 210 -3.43 16.85 6.71
C PHE A 210 -3.75 18.22 6.14
N GLY A 211 -4.05 19.17 7.03
CA GLY A 211 -4.25 20.56 6.69
C GLY A 211 -5.32 20.76 5.62
N ASN A 212 -4.93 21.34 4.48
CA ASN A 212 -5.84 21.69 3.41
C ASN A 212 -6.31 20.51 2.56
N PHE A 213 -5.62 19.37 2.62
CA PHE A 213 -6.03 18.17 1.89
C PHE A 213 -7.36 17.59 2.39
N ALA A 214 -7.82 17.98 3.59
CA ALA A 214 -9.12 17.59 4.12
C ALA A 214 -10.30 18.04 3.24
N GLU A 215 -10.09 19.01 2.34
CA GLU A 215 -11.09 19.44 1.36
C GLU A 215 -11.55 18.30 0.43
N ALA A 216 -10.71 17.28 0.22
CA ALA A 216 -11.05 16.11 -0.58
C ALA A 216 -12.30 15.37 -0.07
N ILE A 217 -12.64 15.50 1.22
CA ILE A 217 -13.84 14.89 1.83
C ILE A 217 -15.13 15.39 1.17
N PHE A 218 -15.15 16.61 0.61
CA PHE A 218 -16.33 17.12 -0.08
C PHE A 218 -16.71 16.28 -1.32
N ASN A 219 -15.74 15.62 -1.96
CA ASN A 219 -16.01 14.76 -3.11
C ASN A 219 -16.87 13.55 -2.72
N ASP A 220 -16.72 13.05 -1.49
CA ASP A 220 -17.44 11.88 -1.01
C ASP A 220 -18.82 12.22 -0.45
N LEU A 221 -19.09 13.50 -0.17
CA LEU A 221 -20.36 14.01 0.38
C LEU A 221 -21.30 14.57 -0.70
N ASP A 222 -21.03 14.32 -1.99
CA ASP A 222 -21.79 14.87 -3.13
C ASP A 222 -21.98 16.40 -3.06
N ALA A 223 -20.96 17.13 -2.57
CA ALA A 223 -21.05 18.56 -2.38
C ALA A 223 -21.33 19.29 -3.72
N PRO A 224 -22.27 20.26 -3.78
CA PRO A 224 -22.46 21.09 -4.95
C PRO A 224 -21.15 21.77 -5.36
N TYR A 225 -20.85 21.80 -6.66
CA TYR A 225 -19.62 22.38 -7.22
C TYR A 225 -19.33 23.84 -6.77
N ASP A 226 -20.38 24.61 -6.45
CA ASP A 226 -20.24 25.98 -5.95
C ASP A 226 -19.77 26.05 -4.48
N GLN A 227 -19.89 24.98 -3.69
CA GLN A 227 -19.35 24.84 -2.34
C GLN A 227 -17.88 24.38 -2.37
N LEU A 228 -17.51 23.51 -3.33
CA LEU A 228 -16.10 23.18 -3.62
C LEU A 228 -15.26 24.42 -3.94
N LYS A 229 -15.88 25.46 -4.52
CA LYS A 229 -15.19 26.71 -4.90
C LYS A 229 -14.99 27.72 -3.76
N ASN A 230 -15.61 27.49 -2.60
CA ASN A 230 -15.44 28.30 -1.40
C ASN A 230 -14.84 27.48 -0.24
N GLY A 231 -14.31 26.29 -0.54
CA GLY A 231 -13.62 25.44 0.41
C GLY A 231 -12.31 26.07 0.90
N ILE A 232 -11.52 25.30 1.64
CA ILE A 232 -10.40 25.77 2.48
C ILE A 232 -9.35 26.64 1.76
N GLU A 233 -9.39 26.87 0.45
CA GLU A 233 -8.50 27.76 -0.34
C GLU A 233 -8.17 29.11 0.34
N ASP A 234 -9.12 29.76 1.03
CA ASP A 234 -8.88 31.02 1.78
C ASP A 234 -8.25 30.84 3.19
N ILE A 235 -7.96 29.59 3.57
CA ILE A 235 -7.41 29.08 4.85
C ILE A 235 -6.07 28.33 4.59
N ALA A 236 -5.76 28.00 3.32
CA ALA A 236 -5.13 26.75 2.89
C ALA A 236 -3.62 26.53 3.09
N LEU A 237 -2.82 27.49 3.56
CA LEU A 237 -1.38 27.24 3.79
C LEU A 237 -0.98 27.16 5.27
N GLU A 238 -1.84 27.60 6.18
CA GLU A 238 -1.49 27.77 7.61
C GLU A 238 -2.35 26.90 8.55
N THR A 239 -3.22 26.05 7.99
CA THR A 239 -4.05 25.13 8.78
C THR A 239 -3.20 24.00 9.36
N GLU A 240 -3.35 23.75 10.65
CA GLU A 240 -2.71 22.61 11.35
C GLU A 240 -3.67 21.41 11.46
N LEU A 241 -4.88 21.54 10.90
CA LEU A 241 -6.01 20.62 11.09
C LEU A 241 -5.70 19.20 10.62
N TYR A 242 -6.03 18.21 11.44
CA TYR A 242 -6.03 16.81 11.03
C TYR A 242 -7.49 16.33 11.01
N VAL A 243 -7.93 15.84 9.86
CA VAL A 243 -9.30 15.33 9.69
C VAL A 243 -9.24 13.89 9.25
N THR A 244 -9.69 13.00 10.12
CA THR A 244 -9.84 11.58 9.82
C THR A 244 -11.25 11.33 9.32
N LYS A 245 -11.37 10.88 8.08
CA LYS A 245 -12.60 10.42 7.44
C LYS A 245 -12.65 8.90 7.54
N LEU A 246 -13.76 8.37 8.02
CA LEU A 246 -14.07 6.94 8.00
C LEU A 246 -15.33 6.75 7.15
N SER A 247 -15.21 5.99 6.07
CA SER A 247 -16.33 5.45 5.31
C SER A 247 -16.69 4.10 5.89
N LEU A 248 -17.92 3.98 6.37
CA LEU A 248 -18.46 2.75 6.95
C LEU A 248 -19.92 2.62 6.51
N ASP A 249 -20.23 1.54 5.80
CA ASP A 249 -21.49 1.37 5.07
C ASP A 249 -21.78 2.59 4.15
N ASP A 250 -22.97 3.18 4.26
CA ASP A 250 -23.39 4.37 3.51
C ASP A 250 -23.07 5.70 4.24
N ASP A 251 -22.47 5.65 5.44
CA ASP A 251 -22.23 6.81 6.29
C ASP A 251 -20.76 7.27 6.24
N ILE A 252 -20.56 8.58 6.36
CA ILE A 252 -19.23 9.20 6.48
C ILE A 252 -19.08 9.77 7.88
N TYR A 253 -18.15 9.21 8.64
CA TYR A 253 -17.77 9.70 9.96
C TYR A 253 -16.52 10.57 9.86
N ILE A 254 -16.48 11.67 10.61
CA ILE A 254 -15.30 12.51 10.71
C ILE A 254 -14.85 12.71 12.15
N SER A 255 -13.55 12.61 12.38
CA SER A 255 -12.89 13.05 13.61
C SER A 255 -11.90 14.15 13.29
N VAL A 256 -11.75 15.09 14.22
CA VAL A 256 -10.93 16.28 14.02
C VAL A 256 -9.95 16.46 15.17
N SER A 257 -8.68 16.51 14.83
CA SER A 257 -7.56 16.75 15.74
C SER A 257 -6.71 17.94 15.27
N GLU A 258 -5.76 18.39 16.11
CA GLU A 258 -4.78 19.44 15.79
C GLU A 258 -5.35 20.79 15.29
N TRP A 259 -6.37 21.32 15.97
CA TRP A 259 -6.87 22.68 15.70
C TRP A 259 -5.77 23.75 15.81
N SER A 260 -5.76 24.72 14.89
CA SER A 260 -4.83 25.84 14.93
C SER A 260 -4.92 26.61 16.25
N LYS A 261 -3.76 27.06 16.72
CA LYS A 261 -3.65 27.95 17.90
C LYS A 261 -4.02 29.40 17.57
N ASP A 262 -4.00 29.79 16.30
CA ASP A 262 -4.46 31.11 15.88
C ASP A 262 -6.00 31.15 15.88
N SER A 263 -6.58 32.07 16.64
CA SER A 263 -8.04 32.16 16.79
C SER A 263 -8.79 32.48 15.50
N ASN A 264 -8.16 33.18 14.55
CA ASN A 264 -8.79 33.49 13.27
C ASN A 264 -8.76 32.25 12.36
N ILE A 265 -7.63 31.54 12.30
CA ILE A 265 -7.51 30.30 11.52
C ILE A 265 -8.46 29.25 12.08
N LYS A 266 -8.46 29.06 13.41
CA LYS A 266 -9.38 28.13 14.09
C LYS A 266 -10.86 28.42 13.82
N ALA A 267 -11.25 29.69 13.72
CA ALA A 267 -12.63 30.05 13.39
C ALA A 267 -13.00 29.61 11.97
N LYS A 268 -12.04 29.66 11.04
CA LYS A 268 -12.21 29.18 9.66
C LYS A 268 -12.22 27.64 9.60
N GLU A 269 -11.31 26.96 10.31
CA GLU A 269 -11.33 25.50 10.47
C GLU A 269 -12.68 25.02 11.01
N GLN A 270 -13.25 25.71 12.01
CA GLN A 270 -14.53 25.33 12.59
C GLN A 270 -15.68 25.53 11.61
N ALA A 271 -15.63 26.57 10.77
CA ALA A 271 -16.61 26.78 9.72
C ALA A 271 -16.56 25.66 8.67
N PHE A 272 -15.36 25.24 8.27
CA PHE A 272 -15.15 24.10 7.37
C PHE A 272 -15.73 22.80 7.94
N ILE A 273 -15.42 22.46 9.20
CA ILE A 273 -15.97 21.24 9.82
C ILE A 273 -17.50 21.29 9.92
N ASN A 274 -18.08 22.44 10.27
CA ASN A 274 -19.54 22.59 10.31
C ASN A 274 -20.16 22.40 8.92
N GLU A 275 -19.47 22.79 7.85
CA GLU A 275 -19.97 22.59 6.48
C GLU A 275 -19.97 21.11 6.09
N LEU A 276 -18.95 20.34 6.48
CA LEU A 276 -18.96 18.89 6.32
C LEU A 276 -20.13 18.25 7.08
N GLU A 277 -20.40 18.69 8.31
CA GLU A 277 -21.55 18.22 9.10
C GLU A 277 -22.89 18.58 8.43
N ASP A 278 -23.02 19.79 7.89
CA ASP A 278 -24.22 20.24 7.17
C ASP A 278 -24.47 19.45 5.87
N LEU A 279 -23.41 18.91 5.26
CA LEU A 279 -23.47 18.03 4.08
C LEU A 279 -23.75 16.55 4.43
N GLY A 280 -23.76 16.21 5.72
CA GLY A 280 -24.13 14.87 6.19
C GLY A 280 -23.02 14.08 6.87
N ALA A 281 -21.81 14.62 7.00
CA ALA A 281 -20.76 13.96 7.77
C ALA A 281 -21.14 13.88 9.26
N ILE A 282 -20.90 12.72 9.88
CA ILE A 282 -21.18 12.47 11.29
C ILE A 282 -19.90 12.72 12.09
N ARG A 283 -19.87 13.84 12.82
CA ARG A 283 -18.73 14.15 13.67
C ARG A 283 -18.72 13.28 14.93
N VAL A 284 -17.60 12.60 15.14
CA VAL A 284 -17.33 11.75 16.31
C VAL A 284 -16.00 12.13 16.96
N SER A 285 -15.77 11.66 18.18
CA SER A 285 -14.45 11.72 18.81
C SER A 285 -13.49 10.70 18.22
N VAL A 286 -12.18 10.88 18.46
CA VAL A 286 -11.15 9.90 18.06
C VAL A 286 -11.42 8.53 18.70
N ASP A 287 -11.81 8.49 19.97
CA ASP A 287 -12.10 7.24 20.67
C ASP A 287 -13.33 6.52 20.06
N GLU A 288 -14.39 7.27 19.74
CA GLU A 288 -15.57 6.70 19.05
C GLU A 288 -15.24 6.19 17.66
N LEU A 289 -14.37 6.87 16.92
CA LEU A 289 -13.91 6.42 15.59
C LEU A 289 -13.10 5.11 15.71
N GLN A 290 -12.23 5.00 16.71
CA GLN A 290 -11.51 3.75 17.00
C GLN A 290 -12.43 2.61 17.41
N ASP A 291 -13.48 2.90 18.18
CA ASP A 291 -14.48 1.91 18.57
C ASP A 291 -15.26 1.38 17.36
N LEU A 292 -15.57 2.24 16.37
CA LEU A 292 -16.23 1.84 15.12
C LEU A 292 -15.36 0.90 14.27
N MET A 293 -14.04 1.08 14.29
CA MET A 293 -13.07 0.24 13.56
C MET A 293 -12.58 -0.97 14.36
N SER A 294 -13.17 -1.24 15.52
CA SER A 294 -12.65 -2.25 16.45
C SER A 294 -12.76 -3.67 15.90
N ILE A 295 -11.61 -4.29 15.63
CA ILE A 295 -11.51 -5.70 15.26
C ILE A 295 -10.98 -6.52 16.44
N PRO A 296 -11.57 -7.68 16.78
CA PRO A 296 -11.06 -8.56 17.82
C PRO A 296 -9.60 -8.97 17.58
N LEU A 297 -8.72 -8.79 18.57
CA LEU A 297 -7.28 -9.11 18.45
C LEU A 297 -7.01 -10.58 18.08
N ASN A 298 -7.88 -11.50 18.47
CA ASN A 298 -7.74 -12.91 18.12
C ASN A 298 -7.99 -13.20 16.62
N LYS A 299 -8.56 -12.25 15.87
CA LYS A 299 -8.67 -12.30 14.42
C LYS A 299 -7.44 -11.71 13.71
N GLN A 300 -6.59 -10.97 14.42
CA GLN A 300 -5.43 -10.27 13.84
C GLN A 300 -4.14 -11.07 14.02
N VAL A 301 -4.20 -12.39 13.78
CA VAL A 301 -3.03 -13.27 13.78
C VAL A 301 -2.56 -13.41 12.33
N GLU A 302 -1.41 -12.81 12.00
CA GLU A 302 -0.84 -12.84 10.64
C GLU A 302 -0.59 -14.28 10.17
N VAL A 303 -0.70 -14.48 8.86
CA VAL A 303 -0.36 -15.76 8.23
C VAL A 303 1.13 -16.07 8.38
N GLU A 304 1.46 -17.36 8.52
CA GLU A 304 2.85 -17.81 8.52
C GLU A 304 3.31 -18.05 7.08
N TRP A 305 4.24 -17.21 6.60
CA TRP A 305 4.84 -17.35 5.28
C TRP A 305 5.92 -18.43 5.25
N ILE A 306 5.78 -19.36 4.31
CA ILE A 306 6.70 -20.46 4.04
C ILE A 306 7.46 -20.17 2.73
N GLU A 307 8.78 -20.23 2.79
CA GLU A 307 9.65 -20.08 1.61
C GLU A 307 9.52 -21.29 0.67
N TRP A 308 9.22 -21.05 -0.61
CA TRP A 308 9.22 -22.09 -1.64
C TRP A 308 10.61 -22.26 -2.28
N GLU A 309 11.22 -21.17 -2.74
CA GLU A 309 12.54 -21.17 -3.37
C GLU A 309 13.58 -20.54 -2.42
N ILE A 310 14.36 -21.36 -1.71
CA ILE A 310 15.60 -20.88 -1.09
C ILE A 310 16.62 -20.68 -2.21
N VAL A 311 16.78 -19.45 -2.69
CA VAL A 311 17.92 -19.10 -3.53
C VAL A 311 19.19 -19.33 -2.69
N PRO A 312 20.09 -20.27 -3.06
CA PRO A 312 21.38 -20.35 -2.39
C PRO A 312 22.10 -19.01 -2.58
N PRO A 313 22.85 -18.49 -1.58
CA PRO A 313 23.70 -17.34 -1.82
C PRO A 313 24.56 -17.62 -3.05
N ARG A 314 24.54 -16.70 -4.02
CA ARG A 314 25.19 -16.82 -5.32
C ARG A 314 26.63 -17.31 -5.10
N VAL A 315 26.89 -18.58 -5.36
CA VAL A 315 28.26 -19.07 -5.40
C VAL A 315 28.81 -18.48 -6.69
N GLU A 316 29.79 -17.59 -6.58
CA GLU A 316 30.56 -17.11 -7.74
C GLU A 316 31.17 -18.33 -8.46
N THR A 317 30.46 -18.85 -9.45
CA THR A 317 31.03 -19.76 -10.43
C THR A 317 31.42 -18.93 -11.63
N ASN A 318 32.72 -18.89 -11.93
CA ASN A 318 33.31 -18.25 -13.11
C ASN A 318 32.93 -18.95 -14.43
N GLU A 319 31.73 -19.53 -14.54
CA GLU A 319 31.24 -20.10 -15.79
C GLU A 319 30.31 -19.11 -16.48
N PRO A 320 30.53 -18.80 -17.78
CA PRO A 320 29.66 -17.92 -18.53
C PRO A 320 28.29 -18.57 -18.75
N ASP A 321 27.24 -17.75 -18.65
CA ASP A 321 25.85 -18.18 -18.85
C ASP A 321 25.65 -18.85 -20.22
N PRO A 322 24.80 -19.90 -20.31
CA PRO A 322 24.49 -20.52 -21.59
C PRO A 322 23.68 -19.57 -22.47
N ILE A 323 24.17 -19.38 -23.71
CA ILE A 323 23.47 -18.65 -24.76
C ILE A 323 22.17 -19.41 -25.09
N VAL A 324 21.03 -18.78 -24.85
CA VAL A 324 19.70 -19.24 -25.28
C VAL A 324 19.38 -18.52 -26.59
N ASP A 325 19.13 -19.28 -27.66
CA ASP A 325 18.76 -18.72 -28.96
C ASP A 325 17.38 -18.03 -28.87
N GLU A 326 17.30 -16.77 -29.34
CA GLU A 326 16.08 -15.97 -29.42
C GLU A 326 15.03 -16.58 -30.39
N PRO A 327 13.72 -16.39 -30.15
CA PRO A 327 12.68 -16.87 -31.03
C PRO A 327 12.62 -16.03 -32.32
N ILE A 328 12.48 -16.72 -33.47
CA ILE A 328 12.28 -16.10 -34.78
C ILE A 328 10.84 -15.60 -34.87
N ILE A 329 10.66 -14.27 -34.92
CA ILE A 329 9.37 -13.60 -35.18
C ILE A 329 9.27 -13.31 -36.69
N ASP A 330 8.10 -13.60 -37.27
CA ASP A 330 7.79 -13.53 -38.71
C ASP A 330 7.58 -12.06 -39.13
N GLU A 331 8.55 -11.51 -39.87
CA GLU A 331 8.52 -10.16 -40.47
C GLU A 331 7.60 -10.15 -41.70
N ASP A 332 6.36 -9.64 -41.59
CA ASP A 332 5.62 -9.06 -42.73
C ASP A 332 4.20 -8.59 -42.30
N TYR A 333 4.07 -7.51 -41.50
CA TYR A 333 2.90 -6.62 -41.61
C TYR A 333 3.03 -5.31 -40.81
N TYR A 334 2.96 -4.19 -41.57
CA TYR A 334 2.79 -2.78 -41.21
C TYR A 334 4.03 -1.89 -41.04
N GLU A 335 3.96 -0.74 -41.74
CA GLU A 335 5.00 0.24 -42.04
C GLU A 335 5.12 1.31 -40.94
N GLU A 336 6.38 1.58 -40.55
CA GLU A 336 7.00 2.83 -40.07
C GLU A 336 6.24 3.73 -39.08
N TYR A 337 6.43 3.46 -37.78
CA TYR A 337 6.83 4.44 -36.77
C TYR A 337 8.01 3.82 -35.97
N ASP A 338 9.09 4.59 -35.73
CA ASP A 338 10.22 4.16 -34.87
C ASP A 338 9.68 4.02 -33.42
N GLU A 339 9.33 2.79 -33.01
CA GLU A 339 8.73 2.45 -31.69
C GLU A 339 9.72 1.86 -30.67
N ASP A 340 11.00 1.66 -31.02
CA ASP A 340 11.94 0.87 -30.19
C ASP A 340 12.90 1.67 -29.30
N PHE A 341 12.65 2.97 -29.05
CA PHE A 341 13.44 3.74 -28.07
C PHE A 341 12.63 4.12 -26.83
N TYR A 342 12.65 3.25 -25.82
CA TYR A 342 12.30 3.65 -24.46
C TYR A 342 13.51 4.35 -23.83
N PRO A 343 13.41 5.61 -23.40
CA PRO A 343 14.50 6.27 -22.69
C PRO A 343 14.75 5.53 -21.38
N SER A 344 15.99 5.07 -21.18
CA SER A 344 16.48 4.61 -19.88
C SER A 344 16.21 5.63 -18.78
N SER A 345 15.75 5.14 -17.63
CA SER A 345 15.32 5.93 -16.48
C SER A 345 16.38 5.95 -15.39
N VAL A 346 16.41 7.04 -14.62
CA VAL A 346 17.21 7.13 -13.38
C VAL A 346 16.29 6.95 -12.18
N PHE A 347 16.77 6.19 -11.19
CA PHE A 347 16.09 5.97 -9.92
C PHE A 347 16.93 6.55 -8.80
N ILE A 348 16.28 7.08 -7.76
CA ILE A 348 16.96 7.62 -6.57
C ILE A 348 16.40 6.95 -5.31
N ASP A 349 17.28 6.62 -4.38
CA ASP A 349 16.90 6.04 -3.09
C ASP A 349 17.85 6.49 -1.98
N THR A 350 17.45 6.35 -0.72
CA THR A 350 18.31 6.53 0.45
C THR A 350 18.97 5.22 0.86
N VAL A 351 20.28 5.22 1.07
CA VAL A 351 21.01 4.03 1.53
C VAL A 351 21.79 4.29 2.81
N SER A 352 21.95 3.26 3.63
CA SER A 352 22.74 3.35 4.86
C SER A 352 24.23 3.41 4.56
N THR A 353 25.01 3.99 5.47
CA THR A 353 26.48 4.07 5.33
C THR A 353 27.11 2.67 5.35
N GLU A 354 26.50 1.69 6.03
CA GLU A 354 26.92 0.29 6.04
C GLU A 354 26.76 -0.38 4.68
N PHE A 355 25.67 -0.09 3.95
CA PHE A 355 25.45 -0.60 2.58
C PHE A 355 26.57 -0.16 1.63
N ILE A 356 26.98 1.11 1.72
CA ILE A 356 28.07 1.67 0.92
C ILE A 356 29.40 1.04 1.29
N ALA A 357 29.69 0.89 2.59
CA ALA A 357 30.94 0.30 3.07
C ALA A 357 31.10 -1.18 2.66
N GLY A 358 29.99 -1.88 2.44
CA GLY A 358 29.95 -3.26 1.96
C GLY A 358 30.04 -3.43 0.44
N SER A 359 29.97 -2.35 -0.35
CA SER A 359 29.85 -2.40 -1.81
C SER A 359 31.12 -1.87 -2.50
N SER A 360 31.86 -2.74 -3.20
CA SER A 360 33.07 -2.33 -3.95
C SER A 360 32.76 -1.72 -5.33
N ASP A 361 31.54 -1.94 -5.84
CA ASP A 361 31.19 -1.74 -7.24
C ASP A 361 30.20 -0.57 -7.41
N LEU A 362 30.50 0.56 -6.77
CA LEU A 362 29.73 1.80 -6.94
C LEU A 362 30.65 3.03 -7.07
N HIS A 363 30.16 4.06 -7.74
CA HIS A 363 30.78 5.39 -7.70
C HIS A 363 30.40 6.07 -6.38
N GLN A 364 31.34 6.82 -5.78
CA GLN A 364 31.07 7.57 -4.55
C GLN A 364 31.40 9.05 -4.75
N LEU A 365 30.47 9.90 -4.34
CA LEU A 365 30.63 11.34 -4.29
C LEU A 365 30.22 11.81 -2.89
N ILE A 366 31.09 12.57 -2.23
CA ILE A 366 30.82 13.15 -0.91
C ILE A 366 30.81 14.67 -1.07
N LEU A 367 29.63 15.26 -0.93
CA LEU A 367 29.40 16.71 -0.98
C LEU A 367 29.33 17.29 0.44
N ASP A 368 28.73 16.56 1.37
CA ASP A 368 28.72 16.87 2.80
C ASP A 368 28.99 15.60 3.62
N ASP A 369 29.83 15.69 4.64
CA ASP A 369 30.16 14.61 5.58
C ASP A 369 29.63 14.83 7.00
N SER A 370 28.80 15.87 7.19
CA SER A 370 28.17 16.22 8.46
C SER A 370 27.18 15.15 8.97
N GLU A 371 26.78 15.25 10.24
CA GLU A 371 25.82 14.33 10.86
C GLU A 371 24.39 14.45 10.30
N TYR A 372 24.10 15.52 9.54
CA TYR A 372 22.79 15.77 8.92
C TYR A 372 22.74 15.34 7.45
N SER A 373 23.84 14.79 6.92
CA SER A 373 23.91 14.31 5.54
C SER A 373 23.11 13.03 5.34
N VAL A 374 22.39 12.97 4.22
CA VAL A 374 21.76 11.76 3.69
C VAL A 374 22.66 11.16 2.62
N THR A 375 22.53 9.85 2.36
CA THR A 375 23.20 9.24 1.21
C THR A 375 22.19 8.77 0.19
N ALA A 376 22.20 9.42 -0.97
CA ALA A 376 21.42 9.04 -2.13
C ALA A 376 22.15 7.95 -2.94
N LEU A 377 21.45 6.93 -3.40
CA LEU A 377 21.91 6.01 -4.42
C LEU A 377 21.16 6.30 -5.72
N LEU A 378 21.89 6.62 -6.77
CA LEU A 378 21.39 6.81 -8.12
C LEU A 378 21.69 5.57 -8.95
N SER A 379 20.63 4.89 -9.39
CA SER A 379 20.68 3.71 -10.26
C SER A 379 19.93 3.97 -11.57
N THR A 380 20.06 3.05 -12.52
CA THR A 380 19.49 3.19 -13.87
C THR A 380 19.20 1.82 -14.45
N ASP A 381 18.20 1.71 -15.33
CA ASP A 381 17.83 0.49 -16.05
C ASP A 381 18.65 0.28 -17.35
N GLY A 382 19.36 1.32 -17.81
CA GLY A 382 20.25 1.29 -18.96
C GLY A 382 21.41 2.29 -18.84
N GLY A 383 22.23 2.41 -19.89
CA GLY A 383 23.40 3.29 -19.89
C GLY A 383 23.04 4.76 -20.10
N LEU A 384 23.14 5.60 -19.06
CA LEU A 384 22.88 7.04 -19.16
C LEU A 384 24.16 7.79 -19.51
N GLN A 385 24.19 8.42 -20.67
CA GLN A 385 25.39 9.08 -21.20
C GLN A 385 25.56 10.48 -20.60
N HIS A 386 26.80 10.91 -20.42
CA HIS A 386 27.16 12.24 -19.90
C HIS A 386 26.46 12.58 -18.57
N PHE A 387 26.37 11.60 -17.67
CA PHE A 387 25.72 11.78 -16.38
C PHE A 387 26.51 12.76 -15.52
N THR A 388 25.88 13.88 -15.20
CA THR A 388 26.51 15.03 -14.55
C THR A 388 25.71 15.42 -13.31
N VAL A 389 26.40 15.71 -12.21
CA VAL A 389 25.83 16.23 -10.97
C VAL A 389 26.16 17.72 -10.87
N TYR A 390 25.20 18.53 -10.42
CA TYR A 390 25.31 19.99 -10.30
C TYR A 390 24.97 20.47 -8.89
N TYR A 391 25.61 21.57 -8.47
CA TYR A 391 24.98 22.48 -7.52
C TYR A 391 24.01 23.39 -8.27
N LEU A 392 22.81 23.55 -7.72
CA LEU A 392 21.73 24.32 -8.33
C LEU A 392 21.58 25.70 -7.66
N THR A 393 21.30 26.71 -8.47
CA THR A 393 20.87 28.05 -8.02
C THR A 393 19.52 28.36 -8.68
N TYR A 394 18.49 28.60 -7.86
CA TYR A 394 17.13 28.87 -8.35
C TYR A 394 17.03 30.24 -9.02
N GLU A 395 16.42 30.28 -10.21
CA GLU A 395 16.30 31.48 -11.05
C GLU A 395 14.84 31.92 -11.28
N GLY A 396 13.86 31.02 -11.11
CA GLY A 396 12.45 31.33 -11.32
C GLY A 396 11.60 30.12 -11.72
N TYR A 397 10.49 30.39 -12.40
CA TYR A 397 9.66 29.39 -13.08
C TYR A 397 9.49 29.81 -14.54
N ASP A 398 9.35 28.82 -15.42
CA ASP A 398 9.04 29.04 -16.82
C ASP A 398 7.53 29.29 -17.06
N GLU A 399 7.11 29.34 -18.33
CA GLU A 399 5.71 29.57 -18.71
C GLU A 399 4.77 28.37 -18.45
N TYR A 400 5.33 27.22 -18.05
CA TYR A 400 4.62 25.98 -17.73
C TYR A 400 4.76 25.59 -16.24
N ASP A 401 5.18 26.54 -15.39
CA ASP A 401 5.41 26.35 -13.95
C ASP A 401 6.51 25.31 -13.61
N VAL A 402 7.42 25.02 -14.54
CA VAL A 402 8.63 24.19 -14.27
C VAL A 402 9.72 25.10 -13.68
N PRO A 403 10.38 24.69 -12.58
CA PRO A 403 11.37 25.54 -11.93
C PRO A 403 12.67 25.65 -12.76
N ASP A 404 13.13 26.88 -12.92
CA ASP A 404 14.37 27.23 -13.63
C ASP A 404 15.54 27.31 -12.66
N PHE A 405 16.65 26.66 -13.02
CA PHE A 405 17.89 26.69 -12.27
C PHE A 405 19.09 27.01 -13.16
N SER A 406 20.10 27.66 -12.59
CA SER A 406 21.47 27.64 -13.11
C SER A 406 22.28 26.58 -12.37
N GLY A 407 23.18 25.88 -13.08
CA GLY A 407 23.95 24.75 -12.54
C GLY A 407 25.47 24.98 -12.57
N GLU A 408 26.15 24.67 -11.46
CA GLU A 408 27.61 24.50 -11.41
C GLU A 408 27.95 23.00 -11.38
N GLU A 409 28.66 22.52 -12.40
CA GLU A 409 29.07 21.10 -12.49
C GLU A 409 30.03 20.71 -11.37
N ILE A 410 29.72 19.62 -10.66
CA ILE A 410 30.51 19.11 -9.53
C ILE A 410 31.04 17.70 -9.75
N TYR A 411 30.39 16.88 -10.56
CA TYR A 411 30.82 15.53 -10.85
C TYR A 411 30.32 15.09 -12.22
N TYR A 412 31.15 14.33 -12.94
CA TYR A 412 30.84 13.88 -14.29
C TYR A 412 31.24 12.42 -14.47
N LEU A 413 30.34 11.66 -15.08
CA LEU A 413 30.56 10.32 -15.62
C LEU A 413 30.26 10.33 -17.11
N GLU A 414 31.11 9.68 -17.89
CA GLU A 414 30.83 9.45 -19.32
C GLU A 414 29.57 8.59 -19.49
N GLU A 415 29.36 7.63 -18.59
CA GLU A 415 28.16 6.80 -18.52
C GLU A 415 27.86 6.42 -17.06
N LEU A 416 26.61 6.58 -16.61
CA LEU A 416 26.09 5.89 -15.43
C LEU A 416 25.54 4.53 -15.89
N HIS A 417 26.10 3.45 -15.35
CA HIS A 417 25.83 2.10 -15.81
C HIS A 417 24.99 1.33 -14.78
N LEU A 418 24.05 0.49 -15.24
CA LEU A 418 23.16 -0.35 -14.40
C LEU A 418 23.92 -1.09 -13.27
N TYR A 419 25.01 -1.79 -13.60
CA TYR A 419 25.84 -2.51 -12.62
C TYR A 419 26.82 -1.66 -11.81
N LYS A 420 26.82 -0.33 -11.97
CA LYS A 420 27.74 0.56 -11.26
C LYS A 420 27.07 1.89 -10.90
N PRO A 421 26.14 1.87 -9.92
CA PRO A 421 25.38 3.05 -9.50
C PRO A 421 26.28 4.09 -8.83
N LEU A 422 25.73 5.30 -8.62
CA LEU A 422 26.41 6.42 -7.96
C LEU A 422 25.80 6.68 -6.59
N ALA A 423 26.59 6.57 -5.53
CA ALA A 423 26.23 7.01 -4.20
C ALA A 423 26.69 8.46 -3.97
N ILE A 424 25.77 9.35 -3.63
CA ILE A 424 26.02 10.76 -3.30
C ILE A 424 25.68 11.01 -1.84
N ARG A 425 26.67 11.37 -1.02
CA ARG A 425 26.45 11.84 0.34
C ARG A 425 26.34 13.36 0.35
N MET A 426 25.19 13.89 0.74
CA MET A 426 24.87 15.32 0.64
C MET A 426 23.88 15.74 1.72
N THR A 427 23.71 17.05 1.89
CA THR A 427 22.64 17.63 2.69
C THR A 427 21.58 18.19 1.74
N VAL A 428 20.30 17.94 2.05
CA VAL A 428 19.17 18.48 1.28
C VAL A 428 18.59 19.67 2.03
N ASP A 429 18.71 20.85 1.42
CA ASP A 429 18.40 22.13 2.05
C ASP A 429 16.93 22.53 1.87
N GLY A 430 16.03 21.98 2.69
CA GLY A 430 14.64 22.46 2.79
C GLY A 430 13.87 22.44 1.46
N THR A 431 13.06 23.46 1.21
CA THR A 431 12.09 23.51 0.10
C THR A 431 12.67 23.90 -1.26
N LEU A 432 13.94 24.30 -1.34
CA LEU A 432 14.59 24.65 -2.61
C LEU A 432 15.79 23.71 -2.82
N PRO A 433 15.74 22.82 -3.83
CA PRO A 433 16.78 21.82 -4.00
C PRO A 433 18.10 22.49 -4.40
N SER A 434 19.18 22.08 -3.75
CA SER A 434 20.53 22.60 -3.96
C SER A 434 21.41 21.70 -4.82
N VAL A 435 20.98 20.47 -5.10
CA VAL A 435 21.70 19.48 -5.91
C VAL A 435 20.80 18.97 -7.02
N GLY A 436 21.36 18.77 -8.21
CA GLY A 436 20.65 18.21 -9.35
C GLY A 436 21.52 17.29 -10.18
N ILE A 437 20.88 16.60 -11.12
CA ILE A 437 21.52 15.69 -12.08
C ILE A 437 21.04 16.02 -13.49
N ALA A 438 21.90 15.78 -14.48
CA ALA A 438 21.50 15.79 -15.88
C ALA A 438 22.24 14.69 -16.65
N PHE A 439 21.58 14.16 -17.68
CA PHE A 439 22.14 13.09 -18.50
C PHE A 439 21.42 13.01 -19.85
N PHE A 440 21.98 12.21 -20.75
CA PHE A 440 21.36 11.81 -22.00
C PHE A 440 20.89 10.37 -21.93
N SER A 441 19.67 10.14 -22.40
CA SER A 441 19.13 8.82 -22.68
C SER A 441 18.81 8.76 -24.17
N GLY A 442 19.68 8.12 -24.94
CA GLY A 442 19.68 8.23 -26.40
C GLY A 442 19.89 9.67 -26.85
N ASP A 443 19.00 10.20 -27.69
CA ASP A 443 19.06 11.57 -28.20
C ASP A 443 18.39 12.60 -27.27
N TYR A 444 17.79 12.16 -26.16
CA TYR A 444 17.03 13.02 -25.25
C TYR A 444 17.86 13.46 -24.04
N TYR A 445 17.76 14.75 -23.71
CA TYR A 445 18.39 15.35 -22.55
C TYR A 445 17.39 15.47 -21.41
N TYR A 446 17.81 15.05 -20.21
CA TYR A 446 17.01 15.16 -19.00
C TYR A 446 17.79 15.89 -17.92
N ALA A 447 17.08 16.71 -17.15
CA ALA A 447 17.61 17.37 -15.97
C ALA A 447 16.59 17.28 -14.83
N TYR A 448 17.09 16.90 -13.66
CA TYR A 448 16.31 16.77 -12.45
C TYR A 448 16.99 17.46 -11.28
N SER A 449 16.20 18.01 -10.37
CA SER A 449 16.67 18.35 -9.03
C SER A 449 16.47 17.18 -8.08
N ILE A 450 17.31 17.07 -7.06
CA ILE A 450 17.16 16.09 -5.99
C ILE A 450 16.47 16.79 -4.82
N GLY A 451 15.21 16.40 -4.59
CA GLY A 451 14.42 16.83 -3.45
C GLY A 451 14.42 15.79 -2.34
N MET A 452 14.03 16.23 -1.15
CA MET A 452 13.75 15.34 -0.02
C MET A 452 12.38 15.70 0.54
N SER A 453 11.53 14.69 0.65
CA SER A 453 10.21 14.81 1.22
C SER A 453 10.29 15.31 2.66
N GLY A 454 9.59 16.40 2.96
CA GLY A 454 9.48 16.92 4.31
C GLY A 454 8.59 16.06 5.23
N LEU A 455 7.96 15.00 4.70
CA LEU A 455 7.07 14.11 5.43
C LEU A 455 7.82 12.92 6.05
N ASP A 456 8.62 12.22 5.23
CA ASP A 456 9.28 10.96 5.58
C ASP A 456 10.79 10.96 5.32
N GLY A 457 11.35 12.03 4.74
CA GLY A 457 12.76 12.11 4.41
C GLY A 457 13.18 11.30 3.17
N SER A 458 12.22 10.77 2.41
CA SER A 458 12.50 10.08 1.14
C SER A 458 13.06 11.04 0.10
N LEU A 459 13.94 10.54 -0.77
CA LEU A 459 14.48 11.33 -1.88
C LEU A 459 13.61 11.16 -3.12
N TYR A 460 13.48 12.23 -3.90
CA TYR A 460 12.76 12.21 -5.16
C TYR A 460 13.47 13.06 -6.21
N LEU A 461 13.18 12.77 -7.48
CA LEU A 461 13.63 13.55 -8.62
C LEU A 461 12.49 14.40 -9.14
N GLU A 462 12.72 15.69 -9.26
CA GLU A 462 11.76 16.64 -9.81
C GLU A 462 12.32 17.21 -11.11
N PRO A 463 11.57 17.17 -12.24
CA PRO A 463 12.01 17.74 -13.51
C PRO A 463 12.31 19.23 -13.34
N ILE A 464 13.43 19.68 -13.91
CA ILE A 464 13.84 21.08 -13.89
C ILE A 464 14.29 21.56 -15.26
N ASN A 465 14.22 22.87 -15.47
CA ASN A 465 14.93 23.52 -16.54
C ASN A 465 16.32 23.93 -16.07
N LEU A 466 17.35 23.27 -16.60
CA LEU A 466 18.73 23.59 -16.29
C LEU A 466 19.31 24.54 -17.35
N ASN A 467 19.42 25.82 -17.00
CA ASN A 467 20.02 26.83 -17.84
C ASN A 467 21.55 26.72 -17.77
N TRP A 468 22.17 26.48 -18.93
CA TRP A 468 23.62 26.45 -19.08
C TRP A 468 24.21 27.83 -18.76
N VAL A 469 25.02 27.93 -17.71
CA VAL A 469 25.91 29.08 -17.53
C VAL A 469 27.09 28.87 -18.49
N TYR A 470 27.12 29.66 -19.57
CA TYR A 470 28.24 29.70 -20.52
C TYR A 470 29.50 30.33 -19.92
#